data_AF-A0A0M2UTT2-F1
#
_entry.id   AF-A0A0M2UTT2-F1
#
_cell.length_a   1.000
_cell.length_b   1.000
_cell.length_c   1.000
_cell.angle_alpha   90.00
_cell.angle_beta   90.00
_cell.angle_gamma   90.00
#
_symmetry.space_group_name_H-M   'P 1'
#
loop_
_entity.id
_entity.type
_entity.pdbx_description
1 polymer ?
#
loop_
_entity_poly.entity_id
_entity_poly.type
_entity_poly.pdbx_seq_one_letter_code
_entity_poly.pdbx_strand_id
1 'polypeptide(L)'
;MVGLRRSVRKVSKYFMRDNLILTAGAGLGFCSSLAVTNKLENSLTMGIGVTLVTAGSFCVVYPFKRLISTAGTHHKISLLMIIVSVFVAIFGFFAQAFVPAITANIKAYIDLITTNCIVLAVISEGLTVGFWDAQKKILKACFGYSAALILLAFLREPLGFGTVMGFSVLPDTFPKVVLMVTPVGGFFALAAFRLLLRPFLLKTGIVCQESSACGCASAAHGGVPLVVSHPKRGISRTTLIAIGLGAALFVSLIVHIQTIPTLHQHFLILFPVLLNALFFDGIVLSKLLGLCPLINKSRQIDAAWKMGVAVIIVTTLSTALNWVVYQHILVRCSDFLSQYSPIPLRLENIFYLTVFIVTIAVFVQILSVLLRKFAKAVYEQMGQFLELITVNCIVLASATFTIPTGAKFLVTTVTAFGYGLHWMMVVVWLAILRRQRLFVPTTAWDEDTIAILLLGIMAAIFTGIGMIQLF
;
A
#
# COMPACT_ATOMS: atom_id res chain seq x y z
N MET A 1 22.44 -34.48 18.04
CA MET A 1 22.60 -33.11 17.47
C MET A 1 22.49 -33.03 15.93
N VAL A 2 22.91 -34.04 15.15
CA VAL A 2 22.85 -34.00 13.66
C VAL A 2 21.42 -34.04 13.09
N GLY A 3 20.51 -34.81 13.70
CA GLY A 3 19.10 -34.87 13.30
C GLY A 3 18.35 -33.55 13.53
N LEU A 4 18.60 -32.89 14.66
CA LEU A 4 18.03 -31.58 14.98
C LEU A 4 18.55 -30.51 14.00
N ARG A 5 19.85 -30.53 13.66
CA ARG A 5 20.44 -29.59 12.69
C ARG A 5 19.88 -29.80 11.27
N ARG A 6 19.60 -31.03 10.85
CA ARG A 6 18.92 -31.34 9.57
C ARG A 6 17.46 -30.93 9.57
N SER A 7 16.74 -31.16 10.68
CA SER A 7 15.34 -30.77 10.82
C SER A 7 15.20 -29.24 10.87
N VAL A 8 16.04 -28.55 11.65
CA VAL A 8 16.13 -27.09 11.67
C VAL A 8 16.52 -26.52 10.31
N ARG A 9 17.43 -27.15 9.58
CA ARG A 9 17.81 -26.70 8.23
C ARG A 9 16.70 -26.96 7.19
N LYS A 10 15.93 -28.05 7.30
CA LYS A 10 14.74 -28.29 6.46
C LYS A 10 13.62 -27.32 6.79
N VAL A 11 13.30 -27.12 8.07
CA VAL A 11 12.29 -26.18 8.56
C VAL A 11 12.67 -24.76 8.18
N SER A 12 13.93 -24.34 8.39
CA SER A 12 14.44 -23.02 7.97
C SER A 12 14.39 -22.83 6.45
N LYS A 13 14.79 -23.84 5.65
CA LYS A 13 14.71 -23.75 4.18
C LYS A 13 13.27 -23.70 3.67
N TYR A 14 12.34 -24.39 4.33
CA TYR A 14 10.90 -24.34 4.02
C TYR A 14 10.22 -23.07 4.54
N PHE A 15 10.67 -22.52 5.67
CA PHE A 15 10.19 -21.27 6.25
C PHE A 15 10.60 -20.09 5.39
N MET A 16 11.86 -20.06 4.94
CA MET A 16 12.39 -19.04 4.05
C MET A 16 11.77 -19.08 2.65
N ARG A 17 11.35 -20.26 2.16
CA ARG A 17 10.72 -20.41 0.84
C ARG A 17 9.29 -19.87 0.81
N ASP A 18 8.53 -20.03 1.88
CA ASP A 18 7.13 -19.60 1.98
C ASP A 18 6.96 -18.18 2.58
N ASN A 19 8.07 -17.52 2.93
CA ASN A 19 8.05 -16.13 3.37
C ASN A 19 7.71 -15.21 2.20
N LEU A 20 6.44 -14.81 2.08
CA LEU A 20 5.96 -13.92 1.01
C LEU A 20 6.74 -12.60 0.92
N ILE A 21 7.27 -12.08 2.04
CA ILE A 21 8.12 -10.86 2.02
C ILE A 21 9.46 -11.12 1.32
N LEU A 22 10.07 -12.29 1.56
CA LEU A 22 11.42 -12.66 1.11
C LEU A 22 11.43 -13.24 -0.30
N THR A 23 10.43 -14.06 -0.63
CA THR A 23 10.39 -14.83 -1.88
C THR A 23 9.55 -14.16 -2.97
N ALA A 24 8.56 -13.32 -2.63
CA ALA A 24 7.70 -12.73 -3.65
C ALA A 24 8.35 -11.50 -4.30
N GLY A 25 8.64 -11.62 -5.61
CA GLY A 25 8.80 -10.49 -6.53
C GLY A 25 7.49 -9.72 -6.79
N ALA A 26 6.42 -10.01 -6.05
CA ALA A 26 5.12 -9.33 -6.15
C ALA A 26 4.96 -8.18 -5.14
N GLY A 27 5.85 -8.07 -4.15
CA GLY A 27 5.84 -6.98 -3.17
C GLY A 27 4.62 -6.92 -2.24
N LEU A 28 4.11 -8.08 -1.84
CA LEU A 28 2.95 -8.19 -0.94
C LEU A 28 3.34 -7.82 0.49
N GLY A 29 2.54 -6.95 1.13
CA GLY A 29 2.69 -6.61 2.55
C GLY A 29 3.79 -5.58 2.89
N PHE A 30 4.36 -4.89 1.89
CA PHE A 30 5.38 -3.87 2.17
C PHE A 30 4.87 -2.70 2.98
N CYS A 31 3.66 -2.21 2.68
CA CYS A 31 3.07 -1.05 3.35
C CYS A 31 3.04 -1.25 4.88
N SER A 32 2.51 -2.40 5.33
CA SER A 32 2.44 -2.74 6.75
C SER A 32 3.81 -3.05 7.35
N SER A 33 4.70 -3.69 6.59
CA SER A 33 6.05 -4.00 7.10
C SER A 33 6.91 -2.77 7.34
N LEU A 34 6.83 -1.76 6.48
CA LEU A 34 7.63 -0.55 6.58
C LEU A 34 7.08 0.38 7.69
N ALA A 35 5.75 0.41 7.83
CA ALA A 35 5.08 1.31 8.76
C ALA A 35 5.24 0.88 10.24
N VAL A 36 5.24 -0.43 10.52
CA VAL A 36 5.18 -0.94 11.90
C VAL A 36 6.55 -1.28 12.49
N THR A 37 7.59 -1.39 11.66
CA THR A 37 8.95 -1.81 12.08
C THR A 37 9.77 -0.70 12.77
N ASN A 38 9.13 0.36 13.24
CA ASN A 38 9.80 1.42 14.01
C ASN A 38 10.17 0.95 15.42
N LYS A 39 9.30 0.15 16.05
CA LYS A 39 9.50 -0.48 17.36
C LYS A 39 9.19 -1.97 17.31
N LEU A 40 9.93 -2.77 18.07
CA LEU A 40 9.78 -4.20 18.17
C LEU A 40 8.43 -4.59 18.79
N GLU A 41 7.99 -3.87 19.82
CA GLU A 41 6.68 -4.07 20.47
C GLU A 41 5.52 -3.92 19.47
N ASN A 42 5.61 -2.91 18.60
CA ASN A 42 4.61 -2.67 17.56
C ASN A 42 4.57 -3.82 16.55
N SER A 43 5.76 -4.28 16.14
CA SER A 43 5.91 -5.36 15.17
C SER A 43 5.40 -6.69 15.70
N LEU A 44 5.61 -6.96 17.00
CA LEU A 44 5.09 -8.14 17.67
C LEU A 44 3.56 -8.12 17.74
N THR A 45 2.98 -6.98 18.14
CA THR A 45 1.53 -6.79 18.21
C THR A 45 0.87 -7.01 16.85
N MET A 46 1.45 -6.44 15.78
CA MET A 46 0.97 -6.61 14.41
C MET A 46 1.13 -8.05 13.92
N GLY A 47 2.25 -8.72 14.21
CA GLY A 47 2.48 -10.11 13.83
C GLY A 47 1.49 -11.08 14.48
N ILE A 48 1.20 -10.89 15.77
CA ILE A 48 0.17 -11.66 16.49
C ILE A 48 -1.22 -11.36 15.91
N GLY A 49 -1.55 -10.09 15.70
CA GLY A 49 -2.83 -9.66 15.13
C GLY A 49 -3.08 -10.26 13.75
N VAL A 50 -2.11 -10.17 12.84
CA VAL A 50 -2.21 -10.77 11.49
C VAL A 50 -2.42 -12.28 11.59
N THR A 51 -1.71 -12.98 12.46
CA THR A 51 -1.84 -14.43 12.62
C THR A 51 -3.23 -14.82 13.11
N LEU A 52 -3.72 -14.18 14.17
CA LEU A 52 -5.03 -14.46 14.76
C LEU A 52 -6.19 -14.08 13.82
N VAL A 53 -6.14 -12.90 13.22
CA VAL A 53 -7.17 -12.43 12.28
C VAL A 53 -7.22 -13.32 11.05
N THR A 54 -6.08 -13.72 10.47
CA THR A 54 -6.07 -14.55 9.26
C THR A 54 -6.57 -15.97 9.55
N ALA A 55 -6.11 -16.58 10.65
CA ALA A 55 -6.56 -17.91 11.04
C ALA A 55 -8.05 -17.93 11.42
N GLY A 56 -8.51 -16.93 12.18
CA GLY A 56 -9.91 -16.80 12.60
C GLY A 56 -10.87 -16.51 11.44
N SER A 57 -10.50 -15.55 10.57
CA SER A 57 -11.31 -15.23 9.38
C SER A 57 -11.40 -16.42 8.42
N PHE A 58 -10.33 -17.21 8.25
CA PHE A 58 -10.37 -18.40 7.41
C PHE A 58 -11.38 -19.45 7.89
N CYS A 59 -11.55 -19.63 9.20
CA CYS A 59 -12.55 -20.55 9.75
C CYS A 59 -13.98 -20.18 9.32
N VAL A 60 -14.28 -18.88 9.22
CA VAL A 60 -15.60 -18.41 8.76
C VAL A 60 -15.70 -18.41 7.24
N VAL A 61 -14.61 -18.13 6.52
CA VAL A 61 -14.59 -18.08 5.05
C VAL A 61 -14.70 -19.48 4.43
N TYR A 62 -14.13 -20.51 5.07
CA TYR A 62 -14.10 -21.88 4.54
C TYR A 62 -15.46 -22.51 4.21
N PRO A 63 -16.50 -22.46 5.07
CA PRO A 63 -17.82 -23.00 4.73
C PRO A 63 -18.44 -22.30 3.50
N PHE A 64 -18.14 -21.03 3.29
CA PHE A 64 -18.61 -20.27 2.14
C PHE A 64 -17.71 -20.42 0.90
N LYS A 65 -16.68 -21.29 0.93
CA LYS A 65 -15.74 -21.53 -0.19
C LYS A 65 -16.44 -21.75 -1.53
N ARG A 66 -17.53 -22.53 -1.57
CA ARG A 66 -18.28 -22.77 -2.81
C ARG A 66 -18.92 -21.50 -3.35
N LEU A 67 -19.55 -20.70 -2.51
CA LEU A 67 -20.16 -19.43 -2.92
C LEU A 67 -19.10 -18.44 -3.42
N ILE A 68 -17.99 -18.34 -2.70
CA ILE A 68 -16.89 -17.41 -3.00
C ILE A 68 -16.16 -17.79 -4.29
N SER A 69 -15.93 -19.09 -4.51
CA SER A 69 -15.26 -19.56 -5.72
C SER A 69 -16.14 -19.41 -6.97
N THR A 70 -17.47 -19.45 -6.81
CA THR A 70 -18.43 -19.27 -7.91
C THR A 70 -18.65 -17.80 -8.28
N ALA A 71 -18.39 -16.85 -7.37
CA ALA A 71 -18.62 -15.41 -7.55
C ALA A 71 -17.69 -14.70 -8.57
N GLY A 72 -16.81 -15.44 -9.24
CA GLY A 72 -15.80 -14.89 -10.16
C GLY A 72 -14.64 -14.23 -9.43
N THR A 73 -13.53 -13.99 -10.15
CA THR A 73 -12.30 -13.43 -9.54
C THR A 73 -12.53 -12.05 -8.93
N HIS A 74 -13.36 -11.22 -9.57
CA HIS A 74 -13.52 -9.80 -9.23
C HIS A 74 -14.25 -9.48 -7.92
N HIS A 75 -15.21 -10.32 -7.53
CA HIS A 75 -16.00 -10.10 -6.32
C HIS A 75 -15.37 -10.79 -5.10
N LYS A 76 -14.49 -11.76 -5.33
CA LYS A 76 -13.85 -12.57 -4.29
C LYS A 76 -13.05 -11.72 -3.31
N ILE A 77 -12.26 -10.76 -3.82
CA ILE A 77 -11.36 -9.97 -2.98
C ILE A 77 -12.14 -8.99 -2.09
N SER A 78 -13.17 -8.35 -2.64
CA SER A 78 -14.04 -7.42 -1.90
C SER A 78 -14.77 -8.11 -0.74
N LEU A 79 -15.39 -9.28 -1.01
CA LEU A 79 -16.10 -10.03 0.03
C LEU A 79 -15.15 -10.52 1.14
N LEU A 80 -13.94 -10.94 0.76
CA LEU A 80 -12.92 -11.34 1.72
C LEU A 80 -12.50 -10.17 2.63
N MET A 81 -12.30 -8.98 2.05
CA MET A 81 -11.92 -7.78 2.79
C MET A 81 -12.98 -7.38 3.82
N ILE A 82 -14.27 -7.52 3.49
CA ILE A 82 -15.39 -7.27 4.43
C ILE A 82 -15.39 -8.28 5.58
N ILE A 83 -15.18 -9.57 5.31
CA ILE A 83 -15.13 -10.58 6.37
C ILE A 83 -13.92 -10.33 7.29
N VAL A 84 -12.75 -10.04 6.71
CA VAL A 84 -11.54 -9.75 7.47
C VAL A 84 -11.69 -8.49 8.32
N SER A 85 -12.37 -7.43 7.83
CA SER A 85 -12.54 -6.20 8.60
C SER A 85 -13.33 -6.40 9.90
N VAL A 86 -14.33 -7.28 9.91
CA VAL A 86 -15.06 -7.65 11.12
C VAL A 86 -14.12 -8.32 12.14
N PHE A 87 -13.25 -9.23 11.70
CA PHE A 87 -12.27 -9.87 12.58
C PHE A 87 -11.19 -8.92 13.09
N VAL A 88 -10.76 -7.96 12.26
CA VAL A 88 -9.81 -6.92 12.71
C VAL A 88 -10.44 -6.02 13.76
N ALA A 89 -11.72 -5.67 13.62
CA ALA A 89 -12.42 -4.89 14.64
C ALA A 89 -12.48 -5.65 15.98
N ILE A 90 -12.78 -6.95 15.96
CA ILE A 90 -12.76 -7.81 17.16
C ILE A 90 -11.36 -7.84 17.78
N PHE A 91 -10.30 -8.00 16.96
CA PHE A 91 -8.93 -7.96 17.45
C PHE A 91 -8.56 -6.59 18.05
N GLY A 92 -9.03 -5.49 17.45
CA GLY A 92 -8.84 -4.14 17.98
C GLY A 92 -9.38 -3.97 19.39
N PHE A 93 -10.56 -4.52 19.68
CA PHE A 93 -11.12 -4.53 21.03
C PHE A 93 -10.30 -5.35 22.01
N PHE A 94 -9.86 -6.54 21.58
CA PHE A 94 -8.99 -7.37 22.40
C PHE A 94 -7.68 -6.64 22.70
N ALA A 95 -7.02 -6.06 21.70
CA ALA A 95 -5.79 -5.30 21.90
C ALA A 95 -5.97 -4.11 22.86
N GLN A 96 -7.09 -3.38 22.76
CA GLN A 96 -7.40 -2.26 23.64
C GLN A 96 -7.66 -2.71 25.09
N ALA A 97 -8.24 -3.88 25.30
CA ALA A 97 -8.50 -4.44 26.62
C ALA A 97 -7.22 -4.94 27.32
N PHE A 98 -6.30 -5.58 26.58
CA PHE A 98 -5.08 -6.13 27.17
C PHE A 98 -3.94 -5.11 27.25
N VAL A 99 -3.78 -4.24 26.24
CA VAL A 99 -2.66 -3.29 26.17
C VAL A 99 -3.10 -1.93 25.63
N PRO A 100 -3.78 -1.10 26.45
CA PRO A 100 -4.32 0.18 26.01
C PRO A 100 -3.23 1.18 25.60
N ALA A 101 -2.07 1.17 26.27
CA ALA A 101 -0.95 2.07 25.98
C ALA A 101 -0.35 1.85 24.58
N ILE A 102 -0.19 0.58 24.17
CA ILE A 102 0.32 0.23 22.84
C ILE A 102 -0.77 0.49 21.78
N THR A 103 -2.01 0.11 22.08
CA THR A 103 -3.13 0.25 21.14
C THR A 103 -3.42 1.71 20.80
N ALA A 104 -3.29 2.63 21.75
CA ALA A 104 -3.47 4.07 21.49
C ALA A 104 -2.51 4.60 20.40
N ASN A 105 -1.27 4.11 20.37
CA ASN A 105 -0.26 4.53 19.40
C ASN A 105 -0.34 3.80 18.04
N ILE A 106 -0.96 2.61 18.02
CA ILE A 106 -0.96 1.72 16.84
C ILE A 106 -2.37 1.58 16.24
N LYS A 107 -3.40 2.21 16.80
CA LYS A 107 -4.80 2.06 16.31
C LYS A 107 -4.91 2.20 14.80
N ALA A 108 -4.27 3.21 14.21
CA ALA A 108 -4.25 3.43 12.77
C ALA A 108 -3.56 2.30 11.97
N TYR A 109 -2.59 1.60 12.54
CA TYR A 109 -1.91 0.48 11.90
C TYR A 109 -2.64 -0.87 12.11
N ILE A 110 -3.38 -1.04 13.20
CA ILE A 110 -4.28 -2.20 13.40
C ILE A 110 -5.33 -2.22 12.29
N ASP A 111 -5.89 -1.06 11.96
CA ASP A 111 -6.84 -0.91 10.84
C ASP A 111 -6.22 -1.36 9.50
N LEU A 112 -4.90 -1.21 9.34
CA LEU A 112 -4.15 -1.63 8.15
C LEU A 112 -4.03 -3.15 7.99
N ILE A 113 -4.34 -3.94 9.03
CA ILE A 113 -4.43 -5.41 8.91
C ILE A 113 -5.49 -5.79 7.87
N THR A 114 -6.58 -5.03 7.78
CA THR A 114 -7.69 -5.29 6.85
C THR A 114 -7.26 -5.26 5.38
N THR A 115 -6.36 -4.35 5.03
CA THR A 115 -5.84 -4.17 3.66
C THR A 115 -4.47 -4.82 3.47
N ASN A 116 -4.01 -5.61 4.43
CA ASN A 116 -2.74 -6.28 4.29
C ASN A 116 -2.84 -7.35 3.18
N CYS A 117 -2.10 -7.13 2.10
CA CYS A 117 -2.13 -7.99 0.93
C CYS A 117 -1.73 -9.45 1.25
N ILE A 118 -0.97 -9.68 2.33
CA ILE A 118 -0.62 -11.04 2.78
C ILE A 118 -1.83 -11.77 3.33
N VAL A 119 -2.67 -11.11 4.14
CA VAL A 119 -3.90 -11.68 4.70
C VAL A 119 -4.82 -12.14 3.56
N LEU A 120 -5.05 -11.24 2.60
CA LEU A 120 -5.91 -11.52 1.44
C LEU A 120 -5.35 -12.63 0.56
N ALA A 121 -4.05 -12.61 0.25
CA ALA A 121 -3.42 -13.61 -0.61
C ALA A 121 -3.45 -15.00 0.01
N VAL A 122 -3.11 -15.11 1.30
CA VAL A 122 -3.01 -16.40 1.99
C VAL A 122 -4.39 -17.03 2.19
N ILE A 123 -5.43 -16.25 2.51
CA ILE A 123 -6.81 -16.77 2.58
C ILE A 123 -7.29 -17.19 1.18
N SER A 124 -7.03 -16.38 0.16
CA SER A 124 -7.40 -16.67 -1.23
C SER A 124 -6.79 -17.98 -1.74
N GLU A 125 -5.53 -18.25 -1.37
CA GLU A 125 -4.81 -19.47 -1.71
C GLU A 125 -5.25 -20.67 -0.85
N GLY A 126 -5.49 -20.46 0.45
CA GLY A 126 -6.02 -21.46 1.38
C GLY A 126 -7.38 -22.02 0.95
N LEU A 127 -8.19 -21.23 0.24
CA LEU A 127 -9.45 -21.67 -0.36
C LEU A 127 -9.26 -22.76 -1.44
N THR A 128 -8.06 -22.98 -1.99
CA THR A 128 -7.84 -24.01 -3.01
C THR A 128 -7.60 -25.40 -2.42
N VAL A 129 -7.16 -25.48 -1.16
CA VAL A 129 -6.80 -26.74 -0.48
C VAL A 129 -7.84 -27.15 0.58
N GLY A 130 -7.63 -28.29 1.25
CA GLY A 130 -8.47 -28.74 2.37
C GLY A 130 -8.26 -27.90 3.64
N PHE A 131 -9.24 -27.89 4.55
CA PHE A 131 -9.25 -27.01 5.72
C PHE A 131 -7.96 -27.07 6.58
N TRP A 132 -7.56 -28.27 6.99
CA TRP A 132 -6.41 -28.43 7.89
C TRP A 132 -5.08 -28.10 7.22
N ASP A 133 -4.95 -28.41 5.93
CA ASP A 133 -3.75 -28.06 5.16
C ASP A 133 -3.70 -26.56 4.87
N ALA A 134 -4.86 -25.94 4.63
CA ALA A 134 -4.99 -24.50 4.51
C ALA A 134 -4.55 -23.80 5.80
N GLN A 135 -5.05 -24.23 6.96
CA GLN A 135 -4.69 -23.62 8.24
C GLN A 135 -3.19 -23.73 8.56
N LYS A 136 -2.58 -24.90 8.30
CA LYS A 136 -1.12 -25.06 8.45
C LYS A 136 -0.36 -24.11 7.54
N LYS A 137 -0.80 -23.95 6.29
CA LYS A 137 -0.21 -23.02 5.33
C LYS A 137 -0.37 -21.57 5.76
N ILE A 138 -1.56 -21.19 6.24
CA ILE A 138 -1.87 -19.85 6.76
C ILE A 138 -0.96 -19.50 7.93
N LEU A 139 -0.91 -20.35 8.95
CA LEU A 139 -0.10 -20.13 10.14
C LEU A 139 1.38 -20.01 9.79
N LYS A 140 1.86 -20.86 8.88
CA LYS A 140 3.25 -20.80 8.43
C LYS A 140 3.58 -19.50 7.72
N ALA A 141 2.72 -19.04 6.80
CA ALA A 141 2.92 -17.77 6.09
C ALA A 141 2.87 -16.56 7.04
N CYS A 142 1.93 -16.55 8.00
CA CYS A 142 1.80 -15.48 8.99
C CYS A 142 2.95 -15.45 9.99
N PHE A 143 3.41 -16.62 10.44
CA PHE A 143 4.60 -16.73 11.30
C PHE A 143 5.85 -16.27 10.56
N GLY A 144 5.93 -16.58 9.26
CA GLY A 144 6.92 -16.07 8.33
C GLY A 144 6.98 -14.55 8.25
N TYR A 145 5.80 -13.95 8.04
CA TYR A 145 5.62 -12.50 8.04
C TYR A 145 6.04 -11.88 9.39
N SER A 146 5.55 -12.42 10.50
CA SER A 146 5.85 -11.94 11.86
C SER A 146 7.36 -11.98 12.16
N ALA A 147 8.04 -13.09 11.84
CA ALA A 147 9.48 -13.20 12.03
C ALA A 147 10.26 -12.18 11.19
N ALA A 148 9.83 -11.90 9.96
CA ALA A 148 10.45 -10.87 9.13
C ALA A 148 10.25 -9.45 9.72
N LEU A 149 9.07 -9.15 10.27
CA LEU A 149 8.83 -7.88 10.97
C LEU A 149 9.73 -7.73 12.20
N ILE A 150 9.80 -8.76 13.04
CA ILE A 150 10.63 -8.77 14.25
C ILE A 150 12.09 -8.52 13.87
N LEU A 151 12.59 -9.17 12.83
CA LEU A 151 13.97 -9.01 12.38
C LEU A 151 14.24 -7.61 11.81
N LEU A 152 13.31 -7.05 11.04
CA LEU A 152 13.41 -5.67 10.53
C LEU A 152 13.36 -4.64 11.67
N ALA A 153 12.46 -4.81 12.63
CA ALA A 153 12.34 -3.93 13.80
C ALA A 153 13.59 -4.03 14.68
N PHE A 154 14.15 -5.22 14.84
CA PHE A 154 15.41 -5.41 15.56
C PHE A 154 16.58 -4.69 14.89
N LEU A 155 16.59 -4.53 13.57
CA LEU A 155 17.60 -3.73 12.87
C LEU A 155 17.34 -2.21 12.99
N ARG A 156 16.08 -1.79 13.11
CA ARG A 156 15.69 -0.37 13.11
C ARG A 156 15.65 0.27 14.50
N GLU A 157 15.14 -0.42 15.51
CA GLU A 157 14.92 0.14 16.84
C GLU A 157 16.22 0.54 17.56
N PRO A 158 17.29 -0.27 17.57
CA PRO A 158 18.55 0.13 18.20
C PRO A 158 19.17 1.35 17.53
N LEU A 159 19.16 1.40 16.19
CA LEU A 159 19.74 2.51 15.43
C LEU A 159 18.93 3.80 15.53
N GLY A 160 17.60 3.68 15.71
CA GLY A 160 16.70 4.83 15.83
C GLY A 160 16.59 5.38 17.25
N PHE A 161 16.29 4.54 18.23
CA PHE A 161 15.98 4.94 19.61
C PHE A 161 17.11 4.68 20.62
N GLY A 162 18.08 3.81 20.28
CA GLY A 162 19.12 3.34 21.21
C GLY A 162 18.64 2.21 22.14
N THR A 163 17.40 1.76 21.99
CA THR A 163 16.74 0.79 22.86
C THR A 163 16.31 -0.46 22.11
N VAL A 164 16.15 -1.56 22.84
CA VAL A 164 15.44 -2.76 22.40
C VAL A 164 14.40 -3.10 23.45
N MET A 165 13.12 -2.98 23.11
CA MET A 165 12.01 -3.34 24.01
C MET A 165 12.10 -2.61 25.37
N GLY A 166 12.50 -1.34 25.32
CA GLY A 166 12.69 -0.48 26.50
C GLY A 166 14.05 -0.59 27.20
N PHE A 167 14.89 -1.59 26.86
CA PHE A 167 16.24 -1.70 27.41
C PHE A 167 17.25 -0.92 26.55
N SER A 168 18.02 0.00 27.14
CA SER A 168 19.09 0.72 26.44
C SER A 168 20.25 -0.22 26.12
N VAL A 169 20.50 -0.44 24.83
CA VAL A 169 21.58 -1.31 24.33
C VAL A 169 22.79 -0.49 23.87
N LEU A 170 22.56 0.71 23.33
CA LEU A 170 23.63 1.60 22.92
C LEU A 170 24.03 2.58 24.04
N PRO A 171 25.33 2.89 24.18
CA PRO A 171 25.80 3.96 25.06
C PRO A 171 25.21 5.31 24.63
N ASP A 172 24.93 6.19 25.59
CA ASP A 172 24.38 7.54 25.34
C ASP A 172 25.28 8.43 24.45
N THR A 173 26.54 8.03 24.26
CA THR A 173 27.51 8.70 23.39
C THR A 173 27.25 8.48 21.90
N PHE A 174 26.46 7.49 21.51
CA PHE A 174 26.20 7.21 20.08
C PHE A 174 25.09 8.13 19.54
N PRO A 175 25.31 8.87 18.44
CA PRO A 175 24.29 9.73 17.87
C PRO A 175 23.10 8.90 17.37
N LYS A 176 21.92 9.16 17.91
CA LYS A 176 20.68 8.48 17.52
C LYS A 176 20.29 8.90 16.10
N VAL A 177 20.20 7.93 15.19
CA VAL A 177 19.87 8.20 13.79
C VAL A 177 18.36 8.30 13.65
N VAL A 178 17.81 9.49 13.91
CA VAL A 178 16.36 9.78 13.84
C VAL A 178 15.75 9.37 12.48
N LEU A 179 16.54 9.46 11.40
CA LEU A 179 16.15 9.00 10.07
C LEU A 179 15.70 7.54 10.05
N MET A 180 16.26 6.67 10.89
CA MET A 180 15.93 5.25 10.92
C MET A 180 14.51 4.97 11.47
N VAL A 181 14.00 5.88 12.30
CA VAL A 181 12.63 5.83 12.84
C VAL A 181 11.60 6.28 11.80
N THR A 182 12.00 7.20 10.91
CA THR A 182 11.12 7.74 9.86
C THR A 182 10.85 6.71 8.75
N PRO A 183 9.81 6.93 7.92
CA PRO A 183 9.54 6.15 6.70
C PRO A 183 10.76 5.87 5.82
N VAL A 184 11.66 6.86 5.74
CA VAL A 184 12.92 6.80 4.99
C VAL A 184 13.79 5.64 5.46
N GLY A 185 13.94 5.51 6.78
CA GLY A 185 14.67 4.41 7.42
C GLY A 185 14.07 3.04 7.08
N GLY A 186 12.74 2.96 7.00
CA GLY A 186 12.05 1.73 6.59
C GLY A 186 12.47 1.27 5.19
N PHE A 187 12.45 2.16 4.20
CA PHE A 187 12.85 1.82 2.83
C PHE A 187 14.31 1.36 2.75
N PHE A 188 15.22 2.08 3.40
CA PHE A 188 16.64 1.69 3.43
C PHE A 188 16.87 0.37 4.17
N ALA A 189 16.22 0.17 5.31
CA ALA A 189 16.31 -1.07 6.07
C ALA A 189 15.80 -2.27 5.25
N LEU A 190 14.65 -2.14 4.59
CA LEU A 190 14.09 -3.20 3.77
C LEU A 190 14.96 -3.50 2.53
N ALA A 191 15.50 -2.47 1.88
CA ALA A 191 16.42 -2.64 0.76
C ALA A 191 17.71 -3.34 1.19
N ALA A 192 18.32 -2.91 2.31
CA ALA A 192 19.51 -3.52 2.87
C ALA A 192 19.25 -4.97 3.31
N PHE A 193 18.11 -5.23 3.96
CA PHE A 193 17.68 -6.55 4.37
C PHE A 193 17.57 -7.51 3.18
N ARG A 194 16.89 -7.09 2.10
CA ARG A 194 16.78 -7.88 0.87
C ARG A 194 18.14 -8.13 0.21
N LEU A 195 19.01 -7.13 0.18
CA LEU A 195 20.36 -7.26 -0.39
C LEU A 195 21.22 -8.26 0.40
N LEU A 196 21.20 -8.19 1.73
CA LEU A 196 21.94 -9.09 2.62
C LEU A 196 21.49 -10.55 2.50
N LEU A 197 20.19 -10.78 2.29
CA LEU A 197 19.61 -12.11 2.20
C LEU A 197 19.75 -12.74 0.81
N ARG A 198 19.99 -11.94 -0.23
CA ARG A 198 20.17 -12.40 -1.61
C ARG A 198 21.23 -13.48 -1.81
N PRO A 199 22.49 -13.36 -1.31
CA PRO A 199 23.48 -14.42 -1.46
C PRO A 199 23.04 -15.73 -0.79
N PHE A 200 22.29 -15.65 0.31
CA PHE A 200 21.74 -16.81 0.98
C PHE A 200 20.59 -17.44 0.17
N LEU A 201 19.70 -16.62 -0.37
CA LEU A 201 18.55 -17.02 -1.20
C LEU A 201 18.98 -17.71 -2.51
N LEU A 202 19.98 -17.15 -3.20
CA LEU A 202 20.59 -17.73 -4.41
C LEU A 202 21.21 -19.10 -4.11
N LYS A 203 21.96 -19.21 -3.01
CA LYS A 203 22.59 -20.47 -2.59
C LYS A 203 21.57 -21.55 -2.19
N THR A 204 20.36 -21.15 -1.77
CA THR A 204 19.26 -22.07 -1.47
C THR A 204 18.37 -22.44 -2.66
N GLY A 205 18.50 -21.78 -3.82
CA GLY A 205 17.69 -22.01 -5.02
C GLY A 205 16.23 -21.58 -4.89
N ILE A 206 15.95 -20.57 -4.04
CA ILE A 206 14.58 -20.09 -3.74
C ILE A 206 14.17 -18.93 -4.66
N VAL A 207 15.13 -18.16 -5.14
CA VAL A 207 14.95 -17.13 -6.17
C VAL A 207 15.66 -17.63 -7.42
N CYS A 208 14.91 -17.94 -8.47
CA CYS A 208 15.50 -18.12 -9.79
C CYS A 208 16.03 -16.76 -10.25
N GLN A 209 17.22 -16.75 -10.83
CA GLN A 209 17.70 -15.60 -11.59
C GLN A 209 16.57 -15.20 -12.55
N GLU A 210 16.09 -13.95 -12.49
CA GLU A 210 15.17 -13.43 -13.51
C GLU A 210 15.90 -13.64 -14.83
N SER A 211 15.51 -14.69 -15.56
CA SER A 211 15.97 -14.89 -16.93
C SER A 211 15.57 -13.62 -17.63
N SER A 212 16.56 -12.92 -18.17
CA SER A 212 16.36 -11.91 -19.18
C SER A 212 15.19 -12.35 -20.06
N ALA A 213 14.15 -11.52 -20.15
CA ALA A 213 13.15 -11.65 -21.18
C ALA A 213 13.87 -11.47 -22.53
N CYS A 214 14.46 -12.55 -23.02
CA CYS A 214 15.04 -12.69 -24.34
C CYS A 214 15.04 -14.18 -24.70
N GLY A 215 14.06 -14.58 -25.54
CA GLY A 215 14.18 -15.75 -26.42
C GLY A 215 13.16 -16.89 -26.26
N CYS A 216 12.30 -17.03 -27.27
CA CYS A 216 11.87 -18.29 -27.92
C CYS A 216 10.60 -19.05 -27.45
N ALA A 217 9.52 -18.84 -28.20
CA ALA A 217 8.65 -19.87 -28.79
C ALA A 217 8.03 -19.25 -30.07
N SER A 218 8.03 -19.79 -31.29
CA SER A 218 8.46 -21.04 -31.91
C SER A 218 8.80 -20.73 -33.38
N ALA A 219 9.76 -21.43 -33.98
CA ALA A 219 10.13 -21.28 -35.39
C ALA A 219 9.15 -22.02 -36.32
N ALA A 220 8.66 -21.35 -37.37
CA ALA A 220 8.41 -21.89 -38.72
C ALA A 220 7.78 -20.81 -39.61
N HIS A 221 8.61 -20.12 -40.40
CA HIS A 221 8.42 -19.75 -41.81
C HIS A 221 9.41 -18.63 -42.16
N GLY A 222 10.22 -18.87 -43.19
CA GLY A 222 11.31 -18.00 -43.61
C GLY A 222 10.84 -16.64 -44.11
N GLY A 223 11.58 -15.60 -43.72
CA GLY A 223 11.42 -14.24 -44.20
C GLY A 223 12.54 -13.36 -43.64
N VAL A 224 13.31 -12.79 -44.55
CA VAL A 224 14.37 -11.76 -44.46
C VAL A 224 14.39 -10.92 -43.16
N PRO A 225 15.57 -10.61 -42.58
CA PRO A 225 15.65 -9.77 -41.37
C PRO A 225 15.14 -8.35 -41.66
N LEU A 226 14.03 -7.98 -41.02
CA LEU A 226 13.53 -6.61 -41.00
C LEU A 226 14.42 -5.76 -40.10
N VAL A 227 15.17 -4.85 -40.72
CA VAL A 227 15.81 -3.70 -40.08
C VAL A 227 14.70 -2.85 -39.43
N VAL A 228 14.57 -2.93 -38.11
CA VAL A 228 13.70 -2.02 -37.35
C VAL A 228 14.38 -0.65 -37.30
N SER A 229 13.93 0.26 -38.15
CA SER A 229 14.31 1.66 -38.07
C SER A 229 13.68 2.29 -36.82
N HIS A 230 14.50 2.94 -36.00
CA HIS A 230 14.03 3.75 -34.88
C HIS A 230 13.23 4.94 -35.42
N PRO A 231 11.94 5.12 -35.08
CA PRO A 231 11.31 6.40 -35.26
C PRO A 231 11.87 7.33 -34.18
N LYS A 232 12.64 8.35 -34.59
CA LYS A 232 12.95 9.50 -33.76
C LYS A 232 11.62 10.11 -33.30
N ARG A 233 11.23 9.83 -32.06
CA ARG A 233 10.02 10.37 -31.44
C ARG A 233 10.29 11.83 -31.08
N GLY A 234 10.21 12.72 -32.08
CA GLY A 234 10.05 14.14 -31.83
C GLY A 234 8.75 14.33 -31.05
N ILE A 235 8.78 15.17 -30.01
CA ILE A 235 7.59 15.57 -29.27
C ILE A 235 6.58 16.12 -30.29
N SER A 236 5.44 15.43 -30.46
CA SER A 236 4.43 15.85 -31.43
C SER A 236 3.93 17.24 -31.05
N ARG A 237 3.79 18.12 -32.05
CA ARG A 237 3.26 19.48 -31.86
C ARG A 237 1.93 19.47 -31.11
N THR A 238 1.11 18.44 -31.28
CA THR A 238 -0.16 18.29 -30.55
C THR A 238 0.01 18.07 -29.05
N THR A 239 1.07 17.40 -28.61
CA THR A 239 1.37 17.20 -27.17
C THR A 239 1.94 18.46 -26.55
N LEU A 240 2.78 19.20 -27.28
CA LEU A 240 3.30 20.49 -26.85
C LEU A 240 2.19 21.56 -26.76
N ILE A 241 1.28 21.56 -27.72
CA ILE A 241 0.09 22.43 -27.74
C ILE A 241 -0.87 22.06 -26.60
N ALA A 242 -1.07 20.77 -26.30
CA ALA A 242 -1.91 20.34 -25.17
C ALA A 242 -1.33 20.75 -23.81
N ILE A 243 -0.02 20.67 -23.63
CA ILE A 243 0.66 21.13 -22.40
C ILE A 243 0.61 22.66 -22.31
N GLY A 244 0.83 23.39 -23.42
CA GLY A 244 0.73 24.85 -23.47
C GLY A 244 -0.69 25.36 -23.21
N LEU A 245 -1.71 24.70 -23.78
CA LEU A 245 -3.12 25.03 -23.57
C LEU A 245 -3.55 24.71 -22.13
N GLY A 246 -3.04 23.61 -21.55
CA GLY A 246 -3.27 23.27 -20.15
C GLY A 246 -2.64 24.28 -19.18
N ALA A 247 -1.42 24.73 -19.45
CA ALA A 247 -0.76 25.78 -18.67
C ALA A 247 -1.48 27.13 -18.82
N ALA A 248 -1.92 27.49 -20.03
CA ALA A 248 -2.68 28.71 -20.28
C ALA A 248 -4.07 28.68 -19.63
N LEU A 249 -4.77 27.54 -19.64
CA LEU A 249 -6.04 27.36 -18.95
C LEU A 249 -5.87 27.40 -17.42
N PHE A 250 -4.77 26.86 -16.89
CA PHE A 250 -4.46 26.94 -15.47
C PHE A 250 -4.14 28.37 -15.02
N VAL A 251 -3.37 29.12 -15.81
CA VAL A 251 -3.10 30.55 -15.58
C VAL A 251 -4.38 31.38 -15.72
N SER A 252 -5.20 31.12 -16.75
CA SER A 252 -6.49 31.78 -16.95
C SER A 252 -7.46 31.52 -15.79
N LEU A 253 -7.49 30.27 -15.29
CA LEU A 253 -8.29 29.90 -14.12
C LEU A 253 -7.80 30.63 -12.85
N ILE A 254 -6.49 30.72 -12.60
CA ILE A 254 -5.93 31.46 -11.47
C ILE A 254 -6.30 32.95 -11.53
N VAL A 255 -6.24 33.55 -12.72
CA VAL A 255 -6.59 34.96 -12.94
C VAL A 255 -8.09 35.21 -12.71
N HIS A 256 -8.96 34.28 -13.15
CA HIS A 256 -10.42 34.37 -12.92
C HIS A 256 -10.83 34.10 -11.46
N ILE A 257 -10.07 33.27 -10.74
CA ILE A 257 -10.28 32.99 -9.31
C ILE A 257 -10.03 34.25 -8.45
N GLN A 258 -9.10 35.12 -8.84
CA GLN A 258 -8.81 36.37 -8.13
C GLN A 258 -9.93 37.41 -8.28
N THR A 259 -10.82 37.27 -9.26
CA THR A 259 -11.85 38.26 -9.59
C THR A 259 -13.14 38.07 -8.80
N ILE A 260 -13.31 36.94 -8.10
CA ILE A 260 -14.52 36.62 -7.31
C ILE A 260 -14.13 36.54 -5.82
N PRO A 261 -14.58 37.45 -4.95
CA PRO A 261 -14.06 37.60 -3.58
C PRO A 261 -14.32 36.36 -2.70
N THR A 262 -15.45 35.68 -2.91
CA THR A 262 -15.78 34.44 -2.18
C THR A 262 -14.89 33.27 -2.62
N LEU A 263 -14.54 33.19 -3.90
CA LEU A 263 -13.77 32.11 -4.48
C LEU A 263 -12.27 32.27 -4.20
N HIS A 264 -11.79 33.51 -4.13
CA HIS A 264 -10.44 33.85 -3.69
C HIS A 264 -10.14 33.37 -2.26
N GLN A 265 -11.08 33.58 -1.31
CA GLN A 265 -10.91 33.10 0.07
C GLN A 265 -10.86 31.57 0.16
N HIS A 266 -11.69 30.86 -0.62
CA HIS A 266 -11.63 29.40 -0.67
C HIS A 266 -10.32 28.91 -1.30
N PHE A 267 -9.83 29.57 -2.35
CA PHE A 267 -8.55 29.21 -2.99
C PHE A 267 -7.36 29.39 -2.04
N LEU A 268 -7.31 30.50 -1.28
CA LEU A 268 -6.24 30.77 -0.32
C LEU A 268 -6.17 29.73 0.81
N ILE A 269 -7.31 29.17 1.23
CA ILE A 269 -7.34 28.13 2.26
C ILE A 269 -7.00 26.75 1.67
N LEU A 270 -7.46 26.47 0.44
CA LEU A 270 -7.43 25.14 -0.15
C LEU A 270 -6.10 24.84 -0.86
N PHE A 271 -5.42 25.86 -1.38
CA PHE A 271 -4.15 25.71 -2.08
C PHE A 271 -2.99 25.23 -1.17
N PRO A 272 -2.77 25.81 0.02
CA PRO A 272 -1.77 25.29 0.96
C PRO A 272 -2.09 23.85 1.40
N VAL A 273 -3.38 23.54 1.59
CA VAL A 273 -3.83 22.18 1.93
C VAL A 273 -3.51 21.19 0.82
N LEU A 274 -3.73 21.57 -0.45
CA LEU A 274 -3.38 20.76 -1.61
C LEU A 274 -1.87 20.53 -1.69
N LEU A 275 -1.06 21.58 -1.56
CA LEU A 275 0.40 21.47 -1.60
C LEU A 275 0.93 20.62 -0.44
N ASN A 276 0.34 20.78 0.75
CA ASN A 276 0.68 19.98 1.91
C ASN A 276 0.41 18.49 1.68
N ALA A 277 -0.78 18.13 1.18
CA ALA A 277 -1.12 16.76 0.83
C ALA A 277 -0.28 16.20 -0.34
N LEU A 278 0.14 17.06 -1.28
CA LEU A 278 0.90 16.69 -2.46
C LEU A 278 2.38 16.41 -2.17
N PHE A 279 3.03 17.23 -1.33
CA PHE A 279 4.48 17.18 -1.13
C PHE A 279 4.91 16.76 0.27
N PHE A 280 4.23 17.24 1.31
CA PHE A 280 4.72 17.12 2.70
C PHE A 280 4.07 15.96 3.44
N ASP A 281 2.74 15.91 3.48
CA ASP A 281 1.96 14.83 4.13
C ASP A 281 1.55 13.72 3.14
N GLY A 282 2.37 13.52 2.10
CA GLY A 282 2.07 12.53 1.06
C GLY A 282 1.96 11.11 1.61
N ILE A 283 0.82 10.45 1.40
CA ILE A 283 0.51 9.11 1.94
C ILE A 283 1.58 8.05 1.55
N VAL A 284 2.19 8.18 0.36
CA VAL A 284 3.13 7.17 -0.15
C VAL A 284 4.50 7.29 0.51
N LEU A 285 5.10 8.49 0.49
CA LEU A 285 6.46 8.70 0.99
C LEU A 285 6.50 8.95 2.51
N SER A 286 5.49 9.64 3.05
CA SER A 286 5.43 9.99 4.48
C SER A 286 4.71 8.93 5.32
N LYS A 287 3.71 8.22 4.77
CA LYS A 287 2.95 7.22 5.53
C LYS A 287 3.22 5.77 5.09
N LEU A 288 3.93 5.55 3.97
CA LEU A 288 4.29 4.22 3.43
C LEU A 288 3.10 3.39 2.93
N LEU A 289 2.02 4.03 2.49
CA LEU A 289 0.82 3.33 2.00
C LEU A 289 0.70 3.40 0.47
N GLY A 290 0.12 2.35 -0.12
CA GLY A 290 -0.10 2.26 -1.57
C GLY A 290 1.13 1.81 -2.38
N LEU A 291 2.13 1.23 -1.73
CA LEU A 291 3.40 0.81 -2.34
C LEU A 291 3.30 -0.43 -3.23
N CYS A 292 2.42 -1.39 -2.90
CA CYS A 292 2.28 -2.65 -3.63
C CYS A 292 1.96 -2.45 -5.14
N PRO A 293 0.89 -1.70 -5.51
CA PRO A 293 0.63 -1.43 -6.93
C PRO A 293 1.68 -0.51 -7.57
N LEU A 294 2.27 0.39 -6.77
CA LEU A 294 3.26 1.36 -7.23
C LEU A 294 4.56 0.70 -7.71
N ILE A 295 5.08 -0.27 -6.95
CA ILE A 295 6.30 -1.02 -7.29
C ILE A 295 6.07 -1.90 -8.52
N ASN A 296 4.89 -2.49 -8.68
CA ASN A 296 4.58 -3.32 -9.84
C ASN A 296 4.44 -2.46 -11.11
N LYS A 297 3.68 -1.37 -11.06
CA LYS A 297 3.41 -0.54 -12.25
C LYS A 297 4.51 0.39 -12.68
N SER A 298 5.46 0.70 -11.81
CA SER A 298 6.63 1.48 -12.18
C SER A 298 7.60 0.75 -13.13
N ARG A 299 7.34 -0.50 -13.54
CA ARG A 299 8.12 -1.16 -14.62
C ARG A 299 7.87 -0.55 -16.01
N GLN A 300 6.72 0.08 -16.23
CA GLN A 300 6.35 0.66 -17.53
C GLN A 300 5.77 2.07 -17.34
N ILE A 301 6.35 3.06 -18.01
CA ILE A 301 5.94 4.47 -17.89
C ILE A 301 4.50 4.67 -18.38
N ASP A 302 4.13 4.05 -19.50
CA ASP A 302 2.78 4.17 -20.08
C ASP A 302 1.71 3.58 -19.15
N ALA A 303 2.03 2.49 -18.45
CA ALA A 303 1.14 1.89 -17.45
C ALA A 303 1.07 2.74 -16.17
N ALA A 304 2.22 3.30 -15.73
CA ALA A 304 2.32 4.14 -14.54
C ALA A 304 1.44 5.40 -14.65
N TRP A 305 1.52 6.12 -15.77
CA TRP A 305 0.70 7.32 -16.00
C TRP A 305 -0.81 7.00 -16.02
N LYS A 306 -1.22 5.99 -16.80
CA LYS A 306 -2.63 5.59 -16.92
C LYS A 306 -3.21 5.13 -15.57
N MET A 307 -2.44 4.35 -14.81
CA MET A 307 -2.87 3.94 -13.47
C MET A 307 -2.93 5.11 -12.50
N GLY A 308 -1.98 6.07 -12.58
CA GLY A 308 -1.98 7.27 -11.74
C GLY A 308 -3.24 8.11 -11.90
N VAL A 309 -3.66 8.37 -13.14
CA VAL A 309 -4.92 9.08 -13.42
C VAL A 309 -6.13 8.35 -12.84
N ALA A 310 -6.18 7.01 -12.98
CA ALA A 310 -7.26 6.22 -12.41
C ALA A 310 -7.28 6.30 -10.87
N VAL A 311 -6.10 6.25 -10.22
CA VAL A 311 -5.99 6.38 -8.76
C VAL A 311 -6.48 7.76 -8.31
N ILE A 312 -6.09 8.85 -8.97
CA ILE A 312 -6.57 10.21 -8.63
C ILE A 312 -8.09 10.29 -8.63
N ILE A 313 -8.73 9.79 -9.68
CA ILE A 313 -10.19 9.83 -9.81
C ILE A 313 -10.85 9.02 -8.71
N VAL A 314 -10.38 7.78 -8.50
CA VAL A 314 -10.98 6.88 -7.52
C VAL A 314 -10.76 7.37 -6.10
N THR A 315 -9.55 7.82 -5.73
CA THR A 315 -9.28 8.33 -4.37
C THR A 315 -10.12 9.55 -4.06
N THR A 316 -10.25 10.48 -5.00
CA THR A 316 -11.02 11.73 -4.82
C THR A 316 -12.51 11.43 -4.65
N LEU A 317 -13.10 10.68 -5.58
CA LEU A 317 -14.53 10.38 -5.55
C LEU A 317 -14.93 9.47 -4.38
N SER A 318 -14.14 8.43 -4.10
CA SER A 318 -14.44 7.53 -2.98
C SER A 318 -14.31 8.22 -1.63
N THR A 319 -13.31 9.10 -1.44
CA THR A 319 -13.14 9.85 -0.18
C THR A 319 -14.26 10.87 0.01
N ALA A 320 -14.68 11.55 -1.07
CA ALA A 320 -15.83 12.45 -1.04
C ALA A 320 -17.12 11.72 -0.65
N LEU A 321 -17.37 10.53 -1.24
CA LEU A 321 -18.51 9.68 -0.88
C LEU A 321 -18.43 9.18 0.56
N ASN A 322 -17.26 8.74 1.01
CA ASN A 322 -17.05 8.30 2.39
C ASN A 322 -17.32 9.43 3.40
N TRP A 323 -16.98 10.68 3.07
CA TRP A 323 -17.31 11.82 3.93
C TRP A 323 -18.83 12.01 4.06
N VAL A 324 -19.57 11.91 2.94
CA VAL A 324 -21.04 12.00 2.95
C VAL A 324 -21.64 10.87 3.80
N VAL A 325 -21.17 9.64 3.61
CA VAL A 325 -21.62 8.47 4.38
C VAL A 325 -21.28 8.63 5.86
N TYR A 326 -20.07 9.08 6.19
CA TYR A 326 -19.65 9.30 7.57
C TYR A 326 -20.57 10.32 8.27
N GLN A 327 -20.73 11.50 7.68
CA GLN A 327 -21.43 12.60 8.33
C GLN A 327 -22.95 12.42 8.34
N HIS A 328 -23.54 11.89 7.27
CA HIS A 328 -24.99 11.74 7.18
C HIS A 328 -25.52 10.41 7.74
N ILE A 329 -24.77 9.31 7.58
CA ILE A 329 -25.23 7.98 7.98
C ILE A 329 -24.60 7.60 9.33
N LEU A 330 -23.26 7.63 9.43
CA LEU A 330 -22.58 7.07 10.60
C LEU A 330 -22.79 7.90 11.86
N VAL A 331 -22.62 9.22 11.78
CA VAL A 331 -22.86 10.13 12.93
C VAL A 331 -24.33 10.08 13.34
N ARG A 332 -25.26 10.15 12.38
CA ARG A 332 -26.71 10.11 12.65
C ARG A 332 -27.17 8.79 13.28
N CYS A 333 -26.65 7.66 12.81
CA CYS A 333 -26.91 6.35 13.42
C CYS A 333 -26.26 6.23 14.81
N SER A 334 -25.07 6.78 15.00
CA SER A 334 -24.39 6.79 16.30
C SER A 334 -25.19 7.61 17.32
N ASP A 335 -25.70 8.78 16.94
CA ASP A 335 -26.53 9.62 17.81
C ASP A 335 -27.85 8.93 18.18
N PHE A 336 -28.51 8.29 17.20
CA PHE A 336 -29.73 7.53 17.42
C PHE A 336 -29.51 6.34 18.38
N LEU A 337 -28.39 5.61 18.23
CA LEU A 337 -28.11 4.44 19.07
C LEU A 337 -27.57 4.83 20.45
N SER A 338 -26.87 5.96 20.58
CA SER A 338 -26.45 6.50 21.87
C SER A 338 -27.63 6.83 22.79
N GLN A 339 -28.82 7.07 22.23
CA GLN A 339 -30.05 7.28 22.98
C GLN A 339 -30.55 6.01 23.69
N TYR A 340 -30.21 4.83 23.19
CA TYR A 340 -30.74 3.54 23.67
C TYR A 340 -29.73 2.69 24.47
N SER A 341 -28.44 3.06 24.50
CA SER A 341 -27.40 2.23 25.14
C SER A 341 -26.86 2.85 26.44
N PRO A 342 -26.78 2.09 27.56
CA PRO A 342 -26.25 2.57 28.84
C PRO A 342 -24.71 2.63 28.90
N ILE A 343 -24.02 2.49 27.77
CA ILE A 343 -22.56 2.40 27.69
C ILE A 343 -22.06 3.57 26.82
N PRO A 344 -21.04 4.35 27.22
CA PRO A 344 -20.51 5.46 26.43
C PRO A 344 -19.63 4.99 25.25
N LEU A 345 -20.12 4.02 24.46
CA LEU A 345 -19.45 3.52 23.26
C LEU A 345 -19.93 4.33 22.05
N ARG A 346 -19.12 5.29 21.61
CA ARG A 346 -19.34 5.99 20.34
C ARG A 346 -19.07 5.04 19.17
N LEU A 347 -20.13 4.57 18.50
CA LEU A 347 -20.04 3.64 17.37
C LEU A 347 -19.20 4.18 16.20
N GLU A 348 -19.14 5.51 16.05
CA GLU A 348 -18.32 6.18 15.05
C GLU A 348 -16.86 5.73 15.09
N ASN A 349 -16.25 5.54 16.26
CA ASN A 349 -14.82 5.22 16.40
C ASN A 349 -14.50 3.74 16.12
N ILE A 350 -15.54 2.92 15.98
CA ILE A 350 -15.46 1.47 15.86
C ILE A 350 -15.79 1.02 14.43
N PHE A 351 -16.90 1.51 13.88
CA PHE A 351 -17.43 1.01 12.60
C PHE A 351 -17.03 1.83 11.37
N TYR A 352 -16.36 2.99 11.55
CA TYR A 352 -15.97 3.84 10.41
C TYR A 352 -15.15 3.08 9.36
N LEU A 353 -14.21 2.24 9.78
CA LEU A 353 -13.35 1.50 8.86
C LEU A 353 -14.16 0.53 7.99
N THR A 354 -15.00 -0.31 8.60
CA THR A 354 -15.84 -1.27 7.87
C THR A 354 -16.79 -0.55 6.92
N VAL A 355 -17.37 0.57 7.35
CA VAL A 355 -18.25 1.38 6.50
C VAL A 355 -17.47 1.97 5.32
N PHE A 356 -16.28 2.53 5.53
CA PHE A 356 -15.43 3.04 4.44
C PHE A 356 -15.06 1.96 3.44
N ILE A 357 -14.69 0.76 3.92
CA ILE A 357 -14.36 -0.38 3.05
C ILE A 357 -15.57 -0.77 2.20
N VAL A 358 -16.75 -0.91 2.81
CA VAL A 358 -17.98 -1.29 2.11
C VAL A 358 -18.37 -0.21 1.09
N THR A 359 -18.31 1.07 1.46
CA THR A 359 -18.62 2.18 0.56
C THR A 359 -17.64 2.25 -0.62
N ILE A 360 -16.33 2.08 -0.39
CA ILE A 360 -15.31 2.02 -1.45
C ILE A 360 -15.59 0.82 -2.37
N ALA A 361 -15.85 -0.36 -1.80
CA ALA A 361 -16.11 -1.58 -2.55
C ALA A 361 -17.33 -1.41 -3.48
N VAL A 362 -18.45 -0.91 -2.96
CA VAL A 362 -19.66 -0.66 -3.75
C VAL A 362 -19.40 0.37 -4.84
N PHE A 363 -18.71 1.47 -4.51
CA PHE A 363 -18.40 2.52 -5.47
C PHE A 363 -17.52 2.03 -6.62
N VAL A 364 -16.41 1.36 -6.33
CA VAL A 364 -15.51 0.85 -7.37
C VAL A 364 -16.17 -0.27 -8.18
N GLN A 365 -17.06 -1.05 -7.57
CA GLN A 365 -17.83 -2.04 -8.30
C GLN A 365 -18.75 -1.38 -9.33
N ILE A 366 -19.46 -0.32 -8.95
CA ILE A 366 -20.27 0.49 -9.88
C ILE A 366 -19.38 1.08 -10.99
N LEU A 367 -18.22 1.63 -10.63
CA LEU A 367 -17.27 2.18 -11.59
C LEU A 367 -16.78 1.12 -12.59
N SER A 368 -16.59 -0.13 -12.16
CA SER A 368 -16.16 -1.23 -13.03
C SER A 368 -17.21 -1.59 -14.08
N VAL A 369 -18.49 -1.60 -13.69
CA VAL A 369 -19.62 -1.83 -14.59
C VAL A 369 -19.77 -0.65 -15.56
N LEU A 370 -19.62 0.57 -15.06
CA LEU A 370 -19.69 1.80 -15.85
C LEU A 370 -18.59 1.84 -16.92
N LEU A 371 -17.34 1.56 -16.55
CA LEU A 371 -16.21 1.54 -17.48
C LEU A 371 -16.35 0.44 -18.54
N ARG A 372 -16.90 -0.72 -18.20
CA ARG A 372 -17.17 -1.79 -19.17
C ARG A 372 -18.19 -1.36 -20.24
N LYS A 373 -19.20 -0.56 -19.85
CA LYS A 373 -20.25 -0.08 -20.75
C LYS A 373 -19.82 1.12 -21.59
N PHE A 374 -19.14 2.10 -20.98
CA PHE A 374 -18.83 3.38 -21.62
C PHE A 374 -17.43 3.47 -22.22
N ALA A 375 -16.46 2.69 -21.74
CA ALA A 375 -15.06 2.79 -22.13
C ALA A 375 -14.38 1.42 -22.26
N LYS A 376 -14.94 0.54 -23.12
CA LYS A 376 -14.44 -0.84 -23.31
C LYS A 376 -12.94 -0.92 -23.64
N ALA A 377 -12.43 -0.01 -24.47
CA ALA A 377 -11.00 0.07 -24.80
C ALA A 377 -10.11 0.38 -23.59
N VAL A 378 -10.59 1.18 -22.63
CA VAL A 378 -9.89 1.45 -21.37
C VAL A 378 -10.01 0.26 -20.44
N TYR A 379 -11.20 -0.37 -20.38
CA TYR A 379 -11.45 -1.56 -19.57
C TYR A 379 -10.60 -2.76 -20.00
N GLU A 380 -10.37 -2.99 -21.29
CA GLU A 380 -9.51 -4.08 -21.77
C GLU A 380 -8.02 -3.86 -21.41
N GLN A 381 -7.57 -2.61 -21.33
CA GLN A 381 -6.21 -2.25 -20.94
C GLN A 381 -6.02 -2.17 -19.41
N MET A 382 -7.08 -1.89 -18.66
CA MET A 382 -7.04 -1.57 -17.22
C MET A 382 -7.81 -2.55 -16.34
N GLY A 383 -8.58 -3.48 -16.90
CA GLY A 383 -9.58 -4.28 -16.20
C GLY A 383 -9.03 -5.10 -15.03
N GLN A 384 -7.78 -5.57 -15.16
CA GLN A 384 -7.07 -6.22 -14.06
C GLN A 384 -6.70 -5.26 -12.91
N PHE A 385 -6.52 -3.96 -13.19
CA PHE A 385 -6.12 -2.97 -12.19
C PHE A 385 -7.29 -2.37 -11.45
N LEU A 386 -8.51 -2.36 -12.01
CA LEU A 386 -9.69 -1.83 -11.33
C LEU A 386 -9.96 -2.53 -10.00
N GLU A 387 -9.78 -3.84 -9.96
CA GLU A 387 -9.92 -4.60 -8.71
C GLU A 387 -8.73 -4.40 -7.77
N LEU A 388 -7.52 -4.19 -8.30
CA LEU A 388 -6.37 -3.85 -7.46
C LEU A 388 -6.50 -2.45 -6.83
N ILE A 389 -7.32 -1.57 -7.41
CA ILE A 389 -7.62 -0.24 -6.84
C ILE A 389 -8.49 -0.37 -5.58
N THR A 390 -9.44 -1.31 -5.50
CA THR A 390 -10.29 -1.47 -4.29
C THR A 390 -9.47 -1.81 -3.05
N VAL A 391 -8.45 -2.64 -3.24
CA VAL A 391 -7.51 -3.05 -2.20
C VAL A 391 -6.28 -2.15 -2.10
N ASN A 392 -6.22 -1.08 -2.88
CA ASN A 392 -5.10 -0.16 -2.79
C ASN A 392 -5.21 0.62 -1.49
N CYS A 393 -4.24 0.43 -0.60
CA CYS A 393 -4.20 1.08 0.71
C CYS A 393 -4.32 2.60 0.61
N ILE A 394 -3.93 3.24 -0.51
CA ILE A 394 -4.10 4.70 -0.65
C ILE A 394 -5.56 5.14 -0.64
N VAL A 395 -6.47 4.36 -1.24
CA VAL A 395 -7.90 4.71 -1.36
C VAL A 395 -8.57 4.64 0.01
N LEU A 396 -8.22 3.62 0.80
CA LEU A 396 -8.68 3.54 2.18
C LEU A 396 -8.02 4.61 3.05
N ALA A 397 -6.71 4.81 2.92
CA ALA A 397 -5.93 5.75 3.72
C ALA A 397 -6.38 7.20 3.56
N SER A 398 -6.73 7.62 2.34
CA SER A 398 -7.21 8.98 2.10
C SER A 398 -8.50 9.26 2.87
N ALA A 399 -9.39 8.27 2.99
CA ALA A 399 -10.59 8.39 3.80
C ALA A 399 -10.30 8.32 5.31
N THR A 400 -9.49 7.35 5.74
CA THR A 400 -9.24 7.11 7.17
C THR A 400 -8.38 8.19 7.84
N PHE A 401 -7.49 8.86 7.12
CA PHE A 401 -6.65 9.91 7.71
C PHE A 401 -7.28 11.31 7.66
N THR A 402 -8.22 11.55 6.74
CA THR A 402 -8.79 12.89 6.54
C THR A 402 -10.16 13.07 7.20
N ILE A 403 -11.00 12.02 7.24
CA ILE A 403 -12.36 12.15 7.75
C ILE A 403 -12.39 12.24 9.29
N PRO A 404 -11.69 11.38 10.04
CA PRO A 404 -11.73 11.43 11.51
C PRO A 404 -11.15 12.70 12.12
N THR A 405 -10.38 13.50 11.36
CA THR A 405 -9.88 14.81 11.82
C THR A 405 -10.95 15.90 11.85
N GLY A 406 -12.20 15.60 11.44
CA GLY A 406 -13.31 16.55 11.41
C GLY A 406 -13.23 17.56 10.25
N ALA A 407 -12.52 17.22 9.17
CA ALA A 407 -12.36 18.11 8.03
C ALA A 407 -13.70 18.35 7.28
N LYS A 408 -13.92 19.58 6.81
CA LYS A 408 -15.07 19.95 5.97
C LYS A 408 -15.00 19.23 4.62
N PHE A 409 -16.15 18.98 3.98
CA PHE A 409 -16.26 18.28 2.69
C PHE A 409 -15.25 18.76 1.62
N LEU A 410 -15.12 20.08 1.43
CA LEU A 410 -14.25 20.66 0.42
C LEU A 410 -12.76 20.39 0.71
N VAL A 411 -12.35 20.56 1.97
CA VAL A 411 -10.99 20.27 2.44
C VAL A 411 -10.69 18.78 2.27
N THR A 412 -11.65 17.91 2.61
CA THR A 412 -11.53 16.47 2.48
C THR A 412 -11.37 16.01 1.03
N THR A 413 -12.12 16.61 0.11
CA THR A 413 -12.05 16.26 -1.31
C THR A 413 -10.73 16.73 -1.93
N VAL A 414 -10.25 17.93 -1.60
CA VAL A 414 -8.98 18.44 -2.16
C VAL A 414 -7.75 17.76 -1.57
N THR A 415 -7.76 17.42 -0.29
CA THR A 415 -6.69 16.58 0.29
C THR A 415 -6.64 15.20 -0.37
N ALA A 416 -7.79 14.56 -0.62
CA ALA A 416 -7.85 13.29 -1.33
C ALA A 416 -7.34 13.37 -2.78
N PHE A 417 -7.62 14.49 -3.46
CA PHE A 417 -7.07 14.80 -4.77
C PHE A 417 -5.54 14.99 -4.71
N GLY A 418 -5.04 15.72 -3.72
CA GLY A 418 -3.61 15.89 -3.46
C GLY A 418 -2.88 14.56 -3.22
N TYR A 419 -3.47 13.65 -2.44
CA TYR A 419 -2.91 12.31 -2.22
C TYR A 419 -2.88 11.47 -3.50
N GLY A 420 -3.93 11.56 -4.34
CA GLY A 420 -3.95 10.91 -5.64
C GLY A 420 -2.83 11.43 -6.55
N LEU A 421 -2.67 12.76 -6.61
CA LEU A 421 -1.60 13.41 -7.39
C LEU A 421 -0.21 13.01 -6.88
N HIS A 422 -0.02 12.94 -5.56
CA HIS A 422 1.22 12.47 -4.95
C HIS A 422 1.56 11.05 -5.42
N TRP A 423 0.58 10.13 -5.40
CA TRP A 423 0.80 8.77 -5.87
C TRP A 423 1.16 8.69 -7.35
N MET A 424 0.47 9.46 -8.21
CA MET A 424 0.80 9.58 -9.63
C MET A 424 2.21 10.11 -9.84
N MET A 425 2.59 11.18 -9.14
CA MET A 425 3.93 11.77 -9.21
C MET A 425 4.99 10.72 -8.87
N VAL A 426 4.85 10.03 -7.74
CA VAL A 426 5.84 9.05 -7.27
C VAL A 426 5.95 7.85 -8.23
N VAL A 427 4.84 7.30 -8.73
CA VAL A 427 4.89 6.14 -9.64
C VAL A 427 5.53 6.49 -10.99
N VAL A 428 5.24 7.68 -11.53
CA VAL A 428 5.79 8.14 -12.81
C VAL A 428 7.28 8.43 -12.66
N TRP A 429 7.70 9.13 -11.60
CA TRP A 429 9.11 9.40 -11.33
C TRP A 429 9.90 8.10 -11.11
N LEU A 430 9.36 7.17 -10.32
CA LEU A 430 9.97 5.87 -10.14
C LEU A 430 10.09 5.09 -11.46
N ALA A 431 9.07 5.16 -12.33
CA ALA A 431 9.12 4.51 -13.64
C ALA A 431 10.18 5.11 -14.57
N ILE A 432 10.34 6.42 -14.55
CA ILE A 432 11.40 7.12 -15.30
C ILE A 432 12.78 6.71 -14.78
N LEU A 433 12.98 6.73 -13.46
CA LEU A 433 14.26 6.34 -12.83
C LEU A 433 14.60 4.86 -13.08
N ARG A 434 13.60 3.97 -13.09
CA ARG A 434 13.77 2.56 -13.45
C ARG A 434 14.11 2.36 -14.93
N ARG A 435 13.58 3.20 -15.83
CA ARG A 435 13.90 3.12 -17.27
C ARG A 435 15.31 3.59 -17.59
N GLN A 436 15.83 4.59 -16.88
CA GLN A 436 17.16 5.16 -17.10
C GLN A 436 18.32 4.26 -16.60
N ARG A 437 18.06 3.01 -16.17
CA ARG A 437 19.02 2.06 -15.58
C ARG A 437 20.08 1.52 -16.55
N LEU A 438 20.79 2.40 -17.27
CA LEU A 438 21.82 2.03 -18.23
C LEU A 438 23.12 1.45 -17.61
N PHE A 439 23.30 1.44 -16.28
CA PHE A 439 24.63 1.21 -15.67
C PHE A 439 24.73 0.22 -14.49
N VAL A 440 23.65 -0.48 -14.08
CA VAL A 440 23.77 -1.49 -12.99
C VAL A 440 23.60 -2.89 -13.56
N PRO A 441 24.62 -3.76 -13.53
CA PRO A 441 24.45 -5.15 -13.94
C PRO A 441 23.43 -5.84 -13.03
N THR A 442 22.36 -6.36 -13.63
CA THR A 442 21.21 -7.04 -12.98
C THR A 442 21.60 -8.34 -12.27
N THR A 443 22.85 -8.78 -12.41
CA THR A 443 23.38 -9.96 -11.72
C THR A 443 23.47 -9.75 -10.21
N ALA A 444 23.59 -8.51 -9.71
CA ALA A 444 23.80 -8.21 -8.29
C ALA A 444 22.56 -7.69 -7.52
N TRP A 445 21.54 -7.14 -8.21
CA TRP A 445 20.37 -6.54 -7.56
C TRP A 445 19.05 -6.93 -8.24
N ASP A 446 18.01 -7.21 -7.46
CA ASP A 446 16.66 -7.47 -7.99
C ASP A 446 15.95 -6.14 -8.32
N GLU A 447 15.14 -6.10 -9.38
CA GLU A 447 14.47 -4.87 -9.85
C GLU A 447 13.67 -4.17 -8.75
N ASP A 448 12.94 -4.96 -7.95
CA ASP A 448 12.10 -4.45 -6.87
C ASP A 448 12.93 -3.89 -5.70
N THR A 449 14.06 -4.53 -5.36
CA THR A 449 14.94 -4.08 -4.27
C THR A 449 15.51 -2.71 -4.58
N ILE A 450 15.90 -2.47 -5.83
CA ILE A 450 16.42 -1.16 -6.21
C ILE A 450 15.30 -0.13 -6.26
N ALA A 451 14.09 -0.53 -6.60
CA ALA A 451 12.97 0.40 -6.54
C ALA A 451 12.64 0.85 -5.12
N ILE A 452 12.71 -0.06 -4.15
CA ILE A 452 12.57 0.27 -2.73
C ILE A 452 13.69 1.22 -2.30
N LEU A 453 14.92 1.01 -2.77
CA LEU A 453 16.04 1.94 -2.54
C LEU A 453 15.76 3.33 -3.13
N LEU A 454 15.32 3.40 -4.39
CA LEU A 454 14.97 4.67 -5.05
C LEU A 454 13.83 5.38 -4.33
N LEU A 455 12.82 4.64 -3.86
CA LEU A 455 11.74 5.19 -3.04
C LEU A 455 12.26 5.74 -1.71
N GLY A 456 13.24 5.08 -1.07
CA GLY A 456 13.92 5.60 0.12
C GLY A 456 14.66 6.91 -0.14
N ILE A 457 15.37 7.02 -1.27
CA ILE A 457 16.05 8.27 -1.66
C ILE A 457 15.04 9.38 -1.93
N MET A 458 13.96 9.08 -2.67
CA MET A 458 12.87 10.03 -2.92
C MET A 458 12.22 10.49 -1.61
N ALA A 459 11.93 9.55 -0.70
CA ALA A 459 11.38 9.88 0.61
C ALA A 459 12.33 10.79 1.40
N ALA A 460 13.63 10.51 1.42
CA ALA A 460 14.62 11.35 2.09
C ALA A 460 14.63 12.79 1.57
N ILE A 461 14.56 12.97 0.25
CA ILE A 461 14.51 14.28 -0.40
C ILE A 461 13.24 15.03 0.03
N PHE A 462 12.07 14.39 -0.06
CA PHE A 462 10.80 15.03 0.30
C PHE A 462 10.67 15.33 1.79
N THR A 463 11.15 14.44 2.67
CA THR A 463 11.20 14.71 4.11
C THR A 463 12.15 15.88 4.41
N GLY A 464 13.29 15.96 3.73
CA GLY A 464 14.21 17.10 3.85
C GLY A 464 13.58 18.42 3.41
N ILE A 465 12.88 18.43 2.27
CA ILE A 465 12.16 19.63 1.78
C ILE A 465 11.01 20.00 2.72
N GLY A 466 10.32 19.02 3.32
CA GLY A 466 9.24 19.27 4.28
C GLY A 466 9.68 19.90 5.60
N MET A 467 10.96 19.84 5.96
CA MET A 467 11.50 20.58 7.10
C MET A 467 11.76 22.06 6.78
N ILE A 468 11.74 22.44 5.50
CA ILE A 468 11.87 23.84 5.09
C ILE A 468 10.49 24.49 5.26
N GLN A 469 10.33 25.27 6.33
CA GLN A 469 9.11 26.05 6.54
C GLN A 469 9.04 27.14 5.46
N LEU A 470 8.25 26.86 4.41
CA LEU A 470 8.01 27.78 3.30
C LEU A 470 6.91 28.81 3.61
N PHE A 471 6.29 28.75 4.79
CA PHE A 471 5.24 29.65 5.26
C PHE A 471 5.35 29.89 6.76
#